data_AF-V5HMS1-F1
#
_entry.id   AF-V5HMS1-F1
#
_cell.length_a   1.000
_cell.length_b   1.000
_cell.length_c   1.000
_cell.angle_alpha   90.00
_cell.angle_beta   90.00
_cell.angle_gamma   90.00
#
_symmetry.space_group_name_H-M   'P 1'
#
loop_
_entity.id
_entity.type
_entity.pdbx_description
1 polymer ?
#
loop_
_entity_poly.entity_id
_entity_poly.type
_entity_poly.pdbx_seq_one_letter_code
_entity_poly.pdbx_strand_id
1 'polypeptide(L)'
;ERRLYLKGLLLTVEDPIPQGYTRWENVRLRRIRTGTALTPARKATFTKKEEGHEDIDPMCKKCIAGGLLTTTHMLWVCKSLEKFRQDAWASLTSEAKPTNLEAWTHPKGQGTTQKEKSWIH
;
A
#
# COMPACT_ATOMS: atom_id res chain seq x y z
N GLU A 1 14.94 -30.94 10.76
CA GLU A 1 15.41 -30.78 9.36
C GLU A 1 14.42 -30.02 8.46
N ARG A 2 13.19 -30.49 8.22
CA ARG A 2 12.19 -29.80 7.35
C ARG A 2 11.92 -28.32 7.67
N ARG A 3 11.90 -27.94 8.96
CA ARG A 3 11.72 -26.54 9.40
C ARG A 3 12.90 -25.63 9.03
N LEU A 4 14.13 -26.15 9.01
CA LEU A 4 15.33 -25.37 8.67
C LEU A 4 15.43 -25.18 7.15
N TYR A 5 15.12 -26.23 6.38
CA TYR A 5 14.99 -26.16 4.93
C TYR A 5 13.93 -25.13 4.49
N LEU A 6 12.74 -25.16 5.10
CA LEU A 6 11.70 -24.18 4.81
C LEU A 6 12.08 -22.75 5.21
N LYS A 7 12.87 -22.58 6.28
CA LYS A 7 13.41 -21.27 6.67
C LYS A 7 14.45 -20.74 5.68
N GLY A 8 15.30 -21.61 5.11
CA GLY A 8 16.30 -21.24 4.10
C GLY A 8 15.70 -20.85 2.75
N LEU A 9 14.47 -21.27 2.47
CA LEU A 9 13.70 -20.89 1.28
C LEU A 9 12.90 -19.59 1.45
N LEU A 10 12.82 -19.04 2.67
CA LEU A 10 12.17 -17.75 2.87
C LEU A 10 13.12 -16.67 2.36
N LEU A 11 12.77 -16.06 1.22
CA LEU A 11 13.35 -14.81 0.77
C LEU A 11 13.41 -13.84 1.96
N THR A 12 14.55 -13.18 2.14
CA THR A 12 14.67 -12.08 3.09
C THR A 12 13.57 -11.09 2.78
N VAL A 13 12.66 -10.96 3.73
CA VAL A 13 11.45 -10.17 3.58
C VAL A 13 11.88 -8.70 3.63
N GLU A 14 12.14 -8.08 2.48
CA GLU A 14 12.67 -6.70 2.39
C GLU A 14 11.84 -5.72 3.23
N ASP A 15 10.51 -5.82 3.20
CA ASP A 15 9.62 -4.98 4.03
C ASP A 15 8.73 -5.79 5.00
N PRO A 16 9.18 -6.20 6.19
CA PRO A 16 8.36 -7.01 7.09
C PRO A 16 7.04 -6.32 7.45
N ILE A 17 5.95 -7.08 7.52
CA ILE A 17 4.66 -6.55 7.98
C ILE A 17 4.82 -6.07 9.43
N PRO A 18 4.44 -4.82 9.77
CA PRO A 18 4.58 -4.29 11.12
C PRO A 18 3.87 -5.15 12.17
N GLN A 19 4.39 -5.11 13.40
CA GLN A 19 3.75 -5.77 14.54
C GLN A 19 2.56 -4.93 15.06
N GLY A 20 1.64 -5.55 15.80
CA GLY A 20 0.48 -4.86 16.38
C GLY A 20 -0.85 -5.09 15.67
N TYR A 21 -0.84 -5.70 14.48
CA TYR A 21 -2.04 -6.16 13.79
C TYR A 21 -2.56 -7.49 14.37
N THR A 22 -3.87 -7.69 14.34
CA THR A 22 -4.52 -8.96 14.64
C THR A 22 -4.08 -10.06 13.66
N ARG A 23 -4.36 -11.32 13.99
CA ARG A 23 -4.06 -12.46 13.11
C ARG A 23 -4.71 -12.30 11.73
N TRP A 24 -5.95 -11.82 11.67
CA TRP A 24 -6.69 -11.65 10.41
C TRP A 24 -6.11 -10.53 9.54
N GLU A 25 -5.77 -9.39 10.14
CA GLU A 25 -5.13 -8.26 9.45
C GLU A 25 -3.76 -8.67 8.90
N ASN A 26 -2.95 -9.38 9.68
CA ASN A 26 -1.68 -9.94 9.23
C ASN A 26 -1.84 -10.85 8.00
N VAL A 27 -2.84 -11.75 8.01
CA VAL A 27 -3.13 -12.61 6.86
C VAL A 27 -3.52 -11.77 5.64
N ARG A 28 -4.34 -10.72 5.84
CA ARG A 28 -4.77 -9.85 4.75
C ARG A 28 -3.61 -9.05 4.14
N LEU A 29 -2.74 -8.48 4.97
CA LEU A 29 -1.53 -7.79 4.52
C LEU A 29 -0.59 -8.72 3.75
N ARG A 30 -0.38 -9.97 4.21
CA ARG A 30 0.40 -10.98 3.47
C ARG A 30 -0.20 -11.29 2.11
N ARG A 31 -1.53 -11.42 2.04
CA ARG A 31 -2.21 -11.68 0.77
C ARG A 31 -2.07 -10.50 -0.19
N ILE A 32 -2.14 -9.27 0.28
CA ILE A 32 -1.91 -8.07 -0.55
C ILE A 32 -0.49 -8.12 -1.11
N ARG A 33 0.50 -8.31 -0.24
CA ARG A 33 1.91 -8.37 -0.62
C ARG A 33 2.23 -9.47 -1.63
N THR A 34 1.66 -10.65 -1.45
CA THR A 34 1.88 -11.80 -2.34
C THR A 34 0.99 -11.75 -3.58
N GLY A 35 0.19 -10.69 -3.78
CA GLY A 35 -0.74 -10.59 -4.90
C GLY A 35 -1.89 -11.61 -4.87
N THR A 36 -2.17 -12.21 -3.72
CA THR A 36 -3.22 -13.22 -3.50
C THR A 36 -4.42 -12.68 -2.71
N ALA A 37 -4.48 -11.37 -2.47
CA ALA A 37 -5.63 -10.72 -1.81
C ALA A 37 -6.92 -10.84 -2.64
N LEU A 38 -6.78 -10.94 -3.95
CA LEU A 38 -7.88 -11.13 -4.88
C LEU A 38 -7.77 -12.51 -5.51
N THR A 39 -8.88 -13.24 -5.54
CA THR A 39 -8.98 -14.50 -6.28
C THR A 39 -8.89 -14.23 -7.79
N PRO A 40 -8.48 -15.21 -8.62
CA PRO A 40 -8.44 -15.03 -10.07
C PRO A 40 -9.79 -14.56 -10.65
N ALA A 41 -10.91 -15.14 -10.18
CA ALA A 41 -12.25 -14.70 -10.58
C ALA A 41 -12.53 -13.23 -10.24
N ARG A 42 -12.06 -12.75 -9.09
CA ARG A 42 -12.21 -11.35 -8.68
C ARG A 42 -11.21 -10.42 -9.35
N LYS A 43 -10.05 -10.90 -9.77
CA LYS A 43 -9.15 -10.14 -10.66
C LYS A 43 -9.78 -9.97 -12.03
N ALA A 44 -10.42 -11.02 -12.53
CA ALA A 44 -11.11 -11.00 -13.82
C ALA A 44 -12.26 -9.99 -13.88
N THR A 45 -12.89 -9.60 -12.77
CA THR A 45 -13.90 -8.52 -12.79
C THR A 45 -13.29 -7.14 -13.05
N PHE A 46 -12.00 -6.94 -12.75
CA PHE A 46 -11.30 -5.68 -13.08
C PHE A 46 -10.75 -5.68 -14.51
N THR A 47 -10.62 -6.85 -15.13
CA THR A 47 -10.14 -7.00 -16.52
C THR A 47 -11.25 -7.40 -17.48
N LYS A 48 -12.46 -7.67 -16.99
CA LYS A 48 -13.64 -7.86 -17.82
C LYS A 48 -13.87 -6.53 -18.51
N LYS A 49 -13.47 -6.49 -19.78
CA LYS A 49 -14.01 -5.53 -20.74
C LYS A 49 -15.52 -5.72 -20.69
N GLU A 50 -16.23 -4.84 -20.02
CA GLU A 50 -17.67 -4.76 -20.25
C GLU A 50 -17.83 -4.50 -21.76
N GLU A 51 -18.76 -5.17 -22.43
CA GLU A 51 -19.04 -4.90 -23.84
C GLU A 51 -19.50 -3.43 -23.93
N GLY A 52 -18.61 -2.55 -24.41
CA GLY A 52 -18.78 -1.09 -24.39
C GLY A 52 -17.79 -0.31 -23.52
N HIS A 53 -16.93 -0.98 -22.75
CA HIS A 53 -15.83 -0.33 -22.04
C HIS A 53 -14.66 -0.15 -23.02
N GLU A 54 -14.70 0.97 -23.74
CA GLU A 54 -13.54 1.54 -24.44
C GLU A 54 -12.32 1.43 -23.53
N ASP A 55 -11.18 1.04 -24.12
CA ASP A 55 -9.90 0.89 -23.43
C ASP A 55 -9.77 2.00 -22.38
N ILE A 56 -9.69 1.62 -21.09
CA ILE A 56 -9.65 2.60 -19.99
C ILE A 56 -8.56 3.58 -20.35
N ASP A 57 -8.97 4.80 -20.72
CA ASP A 57 -8.05 5.84 -21.13
C ASP A 57 -6.98 5.95 -20.05
N PRO A 58 -5.71 5.61 -20.36
CA PRO A 58 -4.66 5.57 -19.37
C PRO A 58 -4.28 6.99 -18.96
N MET A 59 -4.97 8.02 -19.45
CA MET A 59 -4.71 9.41 -19.15
C MET A 59 -5.55 9.90 -17.98
N CYS A 60 -4.94 10.72 -17.13
CA CYS A 60 -5.58 11.32 -15.99
C CYS A 60 -6.57 12.39 -16.44
N LYS A 61 -7.85 12.10 -16.30
CA LYS A 61 -8.96 13.01 -16.62
C LYS A 61 -9.14 14.17 -15.63
N LYS A 62 -8.37 14.19 -14.52
CA LYS A 62 -8.48 15.21 -13.47
C LYS A 62 -7.53 16.39 -13.68
N CYS A 63 -6.36 16.16 -14.27
CA CYS A 63 -5.38 17.23 -14.49
C CYS A 63 -5.41 17.71 -15.94
N ILE A 64 -5.24 19.02 -16.13
CA ILE A 64 -5.17 19.64 -17.46
C ILE A 64 -3.99 19.11 -18.27
N ALA A 65 -2.88 18.77 -17.59
CA ALA A 65 -1.67 18.27 -18.24
C ALA A 65 -1.81 16.87 -18.86
N GLY A 66 -2.88 16.12 -18.55
CA GLY A 66 -3.11 14.77 -19.07
C GLY A 66 -1.92 13.84 -18.80
N GLY A 67 -1.62 13.54 -17.53
CA GLY A 67 -0.56 12.57 -17.19
C GLY A 67 -1.04 11.13 -17.28
N LEU A 68 -0.13 10.18 -17.51
CA LEU A 68 -0.48 8.75 -17.44
C LEU A 68 -0.93 8.40 -16.01
N LEU A 69 -2.03 7.66 -15.88
CA LEU A 69 -2.71 7.29 -14.63
C LEU A 69 -1.93 6.21 -13.88
N THR A 70 -0.70 6.55 -13.51
CA THR A 70 0.18 5.73 -12.68
C THR A 70 -0.04 6.04 -11.20
N THR A 71 0.36 5.12 -10.33
CA THR A 71 0.38 5.35 -8.88
C THR A 71 1.19 6.60 -8.53
N THR A 72 2.34 6.81 -9.18
CA THR A 72 3.18 8.01 -9.03
C THR A 72 2.42 9.27 -9.42
N HIS A 73 1.69 9.25 -10.53
CA HIS A 73 0.89 10.39 -10.95
C HIS A 73 -0.18 10.72 -9.92
N MET A 74 -0.99 9.75 -9.52
CA MET A 74 -2.08 9.96 -8.58
C MET A 74 -1.59 10.43 -7.19
N LEU A 75 -0.56 9.76 -6.66
CA LEU A 75 -0.10 9.95 -5.29
C LEU A 75 0.94 11.05 -5.12
N TRP A 76 1.57 11.55 -6.17
CA TRP A 76 2.69 12.49 -6.02
C TRP A 76 2.69 13.66 -7.02
N VAL A 77 2.37 13.42 -8.29
CA VAL A 77 2.59 14.43 -9.36
C VAL A 77 1.34 15.22 -9.71
N CYS A 78 0.16 14.60 -9.63
CA CYS A 78 -1.07 15.16 -10.18
C CYS A 78 -1.50 16.43 -9.42
N LYS A 79 -1.38 17.60 -10.04
CA LYS A 79 -1.72 18.90 -9.40
C LYS A 79 -3.18 19.01 -8.98
N SER A 80 -4.10 18.43 -9.74
CA SER A 80 -5.53 18.43 -9.37
C SER A 80 -5.83 17.62 -8.11
N LEU A 81 -4.91 16.74 -7.69
CA LEU A 81 -5.02 15.94 -6.47
C LEU A 81 -4.15 16.50 -5.33
N GLU A 82 -3.44 17.61 -5.54
CA GLU A 82 -2.52 18.20 -4.55
C GLU A 82 -3.23 18.53 -3.23
N LYS A 83 -4.41 19.16 -3.30
CA LYS A 83 -5.17 19.50 -2.09
C LYS A 83 -5.54 18.27 -1.27
N PHE A 84 -6.00 17.19 -1.91
CA PHE A 84 -6.31 15.93 -1.22
C PHE A 84 -5.08 15.34 -0.52
N ARG A 85 -3.89 15.46 -1.15
CA ARG A 85 -2.63 15.02 -0.52
C ARG A 85 -2.29 15.88 0.68
N GLN A 86 -2.35 17.20 0.53
CA GLN A 86 -2.07 18.14 1.62
C GLN A 86 -3.02 17.94 2.81
N ASP A 87 -4.31 17.73 2.55
CA ASP A 87 -5.31 17.44 3.58
C ASP A 87 -4.98 16.11 4.30
N ALA A 88 -4.58 15.08 3.56
CA ALA A 88 -4.11 13.83 4.16
C ALA A 88 -2.83 14.05 5.00
N TRP A 89 -1.88 14.85 4.52
CA TRP A 89 -0.63 15.15 5.21
C TRP A 89 -0.81 16.04 6.44
N ALA A 90 -1.87 16.86 6.47
CA ALA A 90 -2.18 17.69 7.63
C ALA A 90 -2.49 16.86 8.87
N SER A 91 -2.94 15.61 8.71
CA SER A 91 -3.17 14.67 9.80
C SER A 91 -1.88 14.02 10.35
N LEU A 92 -0.74 14.19 9.68
CA LEU A 92 0.54 13.56 10.03
C LEU A 92 1.43 14.51 10.86
N THR A 93 2.16 13.95 11.82
CA THR A 93 3.24 14.69 12.52
C THR A 93 4.36 15.05 11.54
N SER A 94 5.15 16.06 11.89
CA SER A 94 6.26 16.52 11.02
C SER A 94 7.21 15.38 10.63
N GLU A 95 7.52 14.46 11.56
CA GLU A 95 8.41 13.32 11.28
C GLU A 95 7.78 12.24 10.39
N ALA A 96 6.44 12.15 10.38
CA ALA A 96 5.70 11.17 9.61
C ALA A 96 5.35 11.66 8.19
N LYS A 97 5.57 12.95 7.89
CA LYS A 97 5.35 13.49 6.55
C LYS A 97 6.40 12.95 5.59
N PRO A 98 5.99 12.24 4.54
CA PRO A 98 6.95 11.66 3.60
C PRO A 98 7.47 12.73 2.64
N THR A 99 8.75 12.60 2.32
CA THR A 99 9.50 13.55 1.49
C THR A 99 9.50 13.18 0.02
N ASN A 100 9.19 11.92 -0.31
CA ASN A 100 9.10 11.40 -1.67
C ASN A 100 8.12 10.21 -1.72
N LEU A 101 7.80 9.74 -2.94
CA LEU A 101 6.88 8.62 -3.15
C LEU A 101 7.34 7.35 -2.44
N GLU A 102 8.64 7.07 -2.42
CA GLU A 102 9.20 5.88 -1.79
C GLU A 102 8.99 5.90 -0.27
N ALA A 103 9.22 7.03 0.38
CA ALA A 103 8.94 7.24 1.80
C ALA A 103 7.44 7.19 2.11
N TRP A 104 6.57 7.54 1.14
CA TRP A 104 5.12 7.40 1.27
C TRP A 104 4.68 5.93 1.16
N THR A 105 5.23 5.18 0.20
CA THR A 105 4.88 3.76 -0.01
C THR A 105 5.57 2.83 0.98
N HIS A 106 6.69 3.25 1.55
CA HIS A 106 7.48 2.55 2.57
C HIS A 106 7.72 3.50 3.76
N PRO A 107 6.66 3.80 4.54
CA PRO A 107 6.83 4.64 5.72
C PRO A 107 7.81 3.93 6.66
N LYS A 108 8.91 4.61 6.99
CA LYS A 108 9.83 4.15 8.04
C LYS A 108 9.00 4.04 9.30
N GLY A 109 8.73 2.83 9.75
CA GLY A 109 7.91 2.61 10.94
C GLY A 109 8.44 3.48 12.07
N GLN A 110 7.57 4.29 12.66
CA GLN A 110 7.81 4.72 14.04
C GLN A 110 8.13 3.44 14.79
N GLY A 111 9.28 3.42 15.48
CA GLY A 111 9.70 2.31 16.33
C GLY A 111 8.46 1.82 17.06
N THR A 112 8.16 0.53 16.87
CA THR A 112 7.04 -0.20 17.46
C THR A 112 6.44 0.57 18.63
N THR A 113 5.27 1.20 18.45
CA THR A 113 4.49 1.66 19.60
C THR A 113 4.05 0.38 20.31
N GLN A 114 4.94 -0.13 21.16
CA GLN A 114 4.63 -1.03 22.24
C GLN A 114 3.53 -0.29 23.00
N LYS A 115 2.28 -0.68 22.78
CA LYS A 115 1.26 -0.45 23.79
C LYS A 115 1.71 -1.28 24.98
N GLU A 116 2.54 -0.66 25.82
CA GLU A 116 2.92 -1.15 27.12
C GLU A 116 1.62 -1.34 27.88
N LYS A 117 1.10 -2.57 27.84
CA LYS A 117 0.03 -2.98 28.73
C LYS A 117 0.67 -3.06 30.10
N SER A 118 0.70 -1.93 30.79
CA SER A 118 0.92 -1.85 32.23
C SER A 118 -0.19 -2.67 32.90
N TRP A 119 0.14 -3.90 33.25
CA TRP A 119 -0.61 -4.67 34.24
C TRP A 119 -0.04 -4.26 35.59
N ILE A 120 -0.72 -3.32 36.24
CA ILE A 120 -0.52 -3.06 37.66
C ILE A 120 -1.11 -4.27 38.41
N HIS A 121 -0.32 -4.75 39.37
CA HIS A 121 -0.54 -5.90 40.24
C HIS A 121 -1.87 -5.89 40.99
#